data_AF-A0A9D2KM43-F1
#
_entry.id   AF-A0A9D2KM43-F1
#
_cell.length_a   1.000
_cell.length_b   1.000
_cell.length_c   1.000
_cell.angle_alpha   90.00
_cell.angle_beta   90.00
_cell.angle_gamma   90.00
#
_symmetry.space_group_name_H-M   'P 1'
#
loop_
_entity.id
_entity.type
_entity.pdbx_description
1 polymer ?
#
loop_
_entity_poly.entity_id
_entity_poly.type
_entity_poly.pdbx_seq_one_letter_code
_entity_poly.pdbx_strand_id
1 'polypeptide(L)'
;MENRRNETHGWKFRVKDKIANLSVVALEESVQFSLEQMKLWFYGYKTLKDYKATIWGKKVDFSFSIAPSGTPAEQCPVAPAPQKKKKKTASLSPEQEAYVASLKTQVKELEERLPALPDEAMEKRYWDYLDGRFFNETLQHAAAIWDNKEAETPVKCREAGECLSKLLPALQTMRLPDELMRDDTKFSSLLLRVLQFARILEQNAEKSKIDLPEALRTLIVFIDDFADRMIAGGNKLFGIERRMTVAEHNAAMELEGEALYGDKPVKERLVMLQTLWENRLLPPLERIECLEKAMELVEKPVRKRPEIMPCPHDALIRKHLAAIGGYVRALENEGEAIWRRRMAENMIESLSVWRESADKPNLSVEDFASQIYLQSLHIETEEQEDGSIHYKQELFFQDKDDSFDGHVMYALVKDHTVKEITLMG
;
A
#
# COMPACT_ATOMS: atom_id res chain seq x y z
N MET A 1 0.83 -4.04 13.75
CA MET A 1 1.14 -5.17 12.83
C MET A 1 0.52 -5.02 11.43
N GLU A 2 0.35 -3.81 10.87
CA GLU A 2 -0.20 -3.63 9.50
C GLU A 2 0.88 -3.57 8.40
N ASN A 3 2.17 -3.61 8.75
CA ASN A 3 3.26 -3.46 7.77
C ASN A 3 3.91 -4.76 7.26
N ARG A 4 3.44 -5.95 7.64
CA ARG A 4 4.02 -7.24 7.15
C ARG A 4 3.24 -7.91 6.00
N ARG A 5 2.23 -7.25 5.42
CA ARG A 5 1.60 -7.68 4.13
C ARG A 5 1.98 -6.85 2.92
N ASN A 6 2.82 -5.83 3.09
CA ASN A 6 3.29 -4.96 1.99
C ASN A 6 4.68 -5.34 1.45
N GLU A 7 5.05 -6.62 1.47
CA GLU A 7 5.91 -7.09 0.39
C GLU A 7 5.02 -7.17 -0.85
N THR A 8 4.97 -6.10 -1.64
CA THR A 8 4.24 -6.04 -2.91
C THR A 8 4.63 -7.25 -3.76
N HIS A 9 3.71 -8.21 -3.89
CA HIS A 9 3.86 -9.39 -4.74
C HIS A 9 3.73 -8.96 -6.21
N GLY A 10 4.69 -8.17 -6.69
CA GLY A 10 4.70 -7.68 -8.05
C GLY A 10 5.06 -8.78 -9.03
N TRP A 11 4.14 -9.16 -9.93
CA TRP A 11 4.43 -10.10 -11.01
C TRP A 11 5.07 -9.39 -12.20
N LYS A 12 6.18 -9.92 -12.71
CA LYS A 12 6.86 -9.41 -13.91
C LYS A 12 6.44 -10.19 -15.14
N PHE A 13 5.87 -9.50 -16.11
CA PHE A 13 5.46 -10.03 -17.40
C PHE A 13 6.42 -9.54 -18.48
N ARG A 14 7.01 -10.49 -19.22
CA ARG A 14 7.70 -10.18 -20.47
C ARG A 14 6.66 -10.08 -21.58
N VAL A 15 6.60 -8.94 -22.24
CA VAL A 15 5.67 -8.69 -23.35
C VAL A 15 6.37 -9.08 -24.67
N LYS A 16 5.65 -9.79 -25.55
CA LYS A 16 6.21 -10.25 -26.84
C LYS A 16 6.50 -9.06 -27.77
N ASP A 17 5.51 -8.19 -27.92
CA ASP A 17 5.62 -6.93 -28.64
C ASP A 17 5.82 -5.80 -27.63
N LYS A 18 6.82 -4.93 -27.85
CA LYS A 18 7.10 -3.84 -26.92
C LYS A 18 5.93 -2.87 -26.85
N ILE A 19 5.54 -2.46 -25.65
CA ILE A 19 4.55 -1.40 -25.41
C ILE A 19 5.33 -0.11 -25.15
N ALA A 20 5.35 0.83 -26.09
CA ALA A 20 6.09 2.10 -25.96
C ALA A 20 7.54 1.90 -25.45
N ASN A 21 8.28 0.98 -26.10
CA ASN A 21 9.63 0.50 -25.75
C ASN A 21 9.79 -0.36 -24.49
N LEU A 22 8.73 -0.63 -23.74
CA LEU A 22 8.77 -1.53 -22.59
C LEU A 22 8.74 -3.00 -23.04
N SER A 23 9.74 -3.77 -22.59
CA SER A 23 9.84 -5.23 -22.84
C SER A 23 9.46 -6.09 -21.62
N VAL A 24 9.41 -5.46 -20.44
CA VAL A 24 9.02 -6.07 -19.17
C VAL A 24 8.15 -5.07 -18.43
N VAL A 25 7.01 -5.55 -17.94
CA VAL A 25 6.10 -4.78 -17.09
C VAL A 25 5.90 -5.55 -15.78
N ALA A 26 5.85 -4.83 -14.67
CA ALA A 26 5.56 -5.34 -13.34
C ALA A 26 4.19 -4.83 -12.89
N LEU A 27 3.36 -5.74 -12.41
CA LEU A 27 2.00 -5.47 -11.94
C LEU A 27 1.81 -5.97 -10.52
N GLU A 28 1.04 -5.22 -9.73
CA GLU A 28 0.56 -5.62 -8.40
C GLU A 28 -0.96 -5.69 -8.39
N GLU A 29 -1.52 -6.31 -7.36
CA GLU A 29 -2.95 -6.32 -7.13
C GLU A 29 -3.44 -4.90 -6.80
N SER A 30 -4.50 -4.47 -7.49
CA SER A 30 -5.22 -3.26 -7.16
C SER A 30 -6.29 -3.62 -6.14
N VAL A 31 -6.02 -3.34 -4.86
CA VAL A 31 -6.97 -3.59 -3.78
C VAL A 31 -7.32 -2.25 -3.13
N GLN A 32 -8.60 -2.00 -2.90
CA GLN A 32 -9.06 -0.81 -2.18
C GLN A 32 -9.84 -1.23 -0.93
N PHE A 33 -9.63 -0.50 0.16
CA PHE A 33 -10.37 -0.69 1.40
C PHE A 33 -11.64 0.16 1.40
N SER A 34 -12.80 -0.48 1.58
CA SER A 34 -14.07 0.21 1.80
C SER A 34 -14.23 0.52 3.29
N LEU A 35 -14.27 1.81 3.64
CA LEU A 35 -14.52 2.28 5.02
C LEU A 35 -15.96 1.97 5.47
N GLU A 36 -16.94 2.06 4.57
CA GLU A 36 -18.35 1.78 4.86
C GLU A 36 -18.59 0.31 5.22
N GLN A 37 -17.91 -0.61 4.52
CA GLN A 37 -18.11 -2.04 4.69
C GLN A 37 -17.02 -2.72 5.52
N MET A 38 -15.96 -1.98 5.88
CA MET A 38 -14.77 -2.50 6.57
C MET A 38 -14.14 -3.72 5.86
N LYS A 39 -14.15 -3.76 4.52
CA LYS A 39 -13.66 -4.87 3.69
C LYS A 39 -12.67 -4.40 2.62
N LEU A 40 -11.73 -5.27 2.24
CA LEU A 40 -10.84 -5.10 1.09
C LEU A 40 -11.50 -5.66 -0.16
N TRP A 41 -11.50 -4.89 -1.23
CA TRP A 41 -12.06 -5.25 -2.52
C TRP A 41 -10.96 -5.30 -3.59
N PHE A 42 -10.93 -6.39 -4.36
CA PHE A 42 -10.02 -6.59 -5.47
C PHE A 42 -10.58 -5.98 -6.75
N TYR A 43 -9.87 -5.02 -7.33
CA TYR A 43 -10.23 -4.28 -8.54
C TYR A 43 -9.39 -4.70 -9.77
N GLY A 44 -8.59 -5.77 -9.64
CA GLY A 44 -7.72 -6.23 -10.71
C GLY A 44 -6.25 -5.94 -10.45
N TYR A 45 -5.53 -5.47 -11.46
CA TYR A 45 -4.09 -5.26 -11.42
C TYR A 45 -3.72 -3.87 -11.87
N LYS A 46 -2.65 -3.32 -11.30
CA LYS A 46 -2.09 -2.02 -11.71
C LYS A 46 -0.58 -2.06 -11.77
N THR A 47 0.00 -1.12 -12.48
CA THR A 47 1.46 -0.91 -12.49
C THR A 47 1.96 -0.51 -11.10
N LEU A 48 3.04 -1.15 -10.61
CA LEU A 48 3.66 -0.82 -9.30
C LEU A 48 4.17 0.63 -9.21
N LYS A 49 4.54 1.20 -10.36
CA LYS A 49 5.02 2.56 -10.50
C LYS A 49 4.81 3.00 -11.94
N ASP A 50 4.83 4.32 -12.16
CA ASP A 50 4.85 4.88 -13.49
C ASP A 50 6.14 4.44 -14.22
N TYR A 51 5.96 3.90 -15.42
CA TYR A 51 7.04 3.61 -16.33
C TYR A 51 7.40 4.86 -17.11
N LYS A 52 8.70 5.07 -17.34
CA LYS A 52 9.14 6.00 -18.38
C LYS A 52 9.06 5.28 -19.72
N ALA A 53 7.99 5.55 -20.46
CA ALA A 53 7.75 4.99 -21.79
C ALA A 53 8.13 6.00 -22.88
N THR A 54 8.36 5.52 -24.11
CA THR A 54 8.58 6.40 -25.26
C THR A 54 7.32 6.46 -26.11
N ILE A 55 6.70 7.64 -26.20
CA ILE A 55 5.54 7.89 -27.07
C ILE A 55 5.89 9.07 -27.97
N TRP A 56 5.70 8.90 -29.28
CA TRP A 56 6.10 9.89 -30.30
C TRP A 56 7.56 10.37 -30.16
N GLY A 57 8.46 9.45 -29.78
CA GLY A 57 9.88 9.75 -29.58
C GLY A 57 10.22 10.52 -28.29
N LYS A 58 9.25 10.80 -27.41
CA LYS A 58 9.45 11.52 -26.14
C LYS A 58 9.23 10.61 -24.93
N LYS A 59 9.93 10.90 -23.83
CA LYS A 59 9.74 10.20 -22.57
C LYS A 59 8.51 10.73 -21.86
N VAL A 60 7.57 9.85 -21.56
CA VAL A 60 6.32 10.17 -20.85
C VAL A 60 6.15 9.22 -19.68
N ASP A 61 5.44 9.69 -18.64
CA ASP A 61 4.99 8.80 -17.58
C ASP A 61 3.85 7.93 -18.08
N PHE A 62 3.98 6.62 -17.88
CA PHE A 62 3.05 5.64 -18.40
C PHE A 62 2.65 4.64 -17.31
N SER A 63 1.37 4.58 -17.03
CA SER A 63 0.78 3.61 -16.11
C SER A 63 -0.47 3.01 -16.71
N PHE A 64 -0.88 1.87 -16.17
CA PHE A 64 -2.11 1.23 -16.61
C PHE A 64 -2.72 0.34 -15.53
N SER A 65 -4.03 0.15 -15.64
CA SER A 65 -4.82 -0.76 -14.82
C SER A 65 -5.54 -1.79 -15.71
N ILE A 66 -5.70 -2.99 -15.16
CA ILE A 66 -6.34 -4.13 -15.78
C ILE A 66 -7.44 -4.57 -14.82
N ALA A 67 -8.69 -4.45 -15.24
CA ALA A 67 -9.86 -4.99 -14.58
C ALA A 67 -10.29 -6.29 -15.30
N PRO A 68 -9.99 -7.47 -14.72
CA PRO A 68 -10.51 -8.74 -15.19
C PRO A 68 -12.04 -8.79 -15.09
N SER A 69 -12.66 -9.67 -15.89
CA SER A 69 -14.07 -10.00 -15.75
C SER A 69 -14.40 -10.45 -14.31
N GLY A 70 -15.51 -9.94 -13.76
CA GLY A 70 -15.93 -10.24 -12.38
C GLY A 70 -15.26 -9.40 -11.29
N THR A 71 -14.60 -8.28 -11.64
CA THR A 71 -14.14 -7.27 -10.68
C THR A 71 -15.09 -6.06 -10.64
N PRO A 72 -15.29 -5.39 -9.48
CA PRO A 72 -14.64 -5.65 -8.19
C PRO A 72 -15.14 -6.92 -7.47
N ALA A 73 -14.24 -7.60 -6.75
CA ALA A 73 -14.53 -8.84 -6.03
C ALA A 73 -14.12 -8.77 -4.55
N GLU A 74 -14.87 -9.41 -3.65
CA GLU A 74 -14.58 -9.44 -2.20
C GLU A 74 -13.32 -10.27 -1.85
N GLN A 75 -12.90 -11.18 -2.71
CA GLN A 75 -11.76 -12.08 -2.46
C GLN A 75 -10.69 -11.89 -3.52
N CYS A 76 -9.44 -11.76 -3.09
CA CYS A 76 -8.30 -11.81 -4.00
C CYS A 76 -8.18 -13.24 -4.58
N PRO A 77 -7.81 -13.37 -5.86
CA PRO A 77 -7.70 -14.67 -6.51
C PRO A 77 -6.59 -15.51 -5.85
N VAL A 78 -6.90 -16.77 -5.53
CA VAL A 78 -5.92 -17.68 -4.93
C VAL A 78 -4.93 -18.15 -6.00
N ALA A 79 -3.65 -17.83 -5.83
CA ALA A 79 -2.61 -18.28 -6.75
C ALA A 79 -2.55 -19.83 -6.82
N PRO A 80 -2.44 -20.42 -8.02
CA PRO A 80 -2.29 -21.87 -8.13
C PRO A 80 -1.00 -22.35 -7.46
N ALA A 81 -1.04 -23.55 -6.86
CA ALA A 81 0.11 -24.13 -6.19
C ALA A 81 1.34 -24.15 -7.13
N PRO A 82 2.54 -23.76 -6.65
CA PRO A 82 3.72 -23.71 -7.49
C PRO A 82 4.01 -25.09 -8.10
N GLN A 83 4.24 -25.13 -9.41
CA GLN A 83 4.61 -26.38 -10.09
C GLN A 83 5.98 -26.84 -9.60
N LYS A 84 6.00 -27.92 -8.79
CA LYS A 84 7.23 -28.57 -8.32
C LYS A 84 7.98 -29.18 -9.51
N LYS A 85 8.90 -28.44 -10.14
CA LYS A 85 9.93 -29.07 -10.98
C LYS A 85 10.79 -29.96 -10.09
N LYS A 86 11.01 -31.22 -10.50
CA LYS A 86 11.77 -32.23 -9.73
C LYS A 86 13.10 -31.65 -9.25
N LYS A 87 13.22 -31.48 -7.92
CA LYS A 87 14.45 -31.09 -7.23
C LYS A 87 15.54 -32.13 -7.52
N LYS A 88 16.72 -31.69 -7.98
CA LYS A 88 17.96 -32.44 -7.72
C LYS A 88 18.41 -32.05 -6.32
N THR A 89 18.06 -32.86 -5.33
CA THR A 89 18.58 -32.73 -3.97
C THR A 89 20.06 -33.08 -4.00
N ALA A 90 20.94 -32.10 -3.80
CA ALA A 90 22.24 -32.41 -3.25
C ALA A 90 21.99 -32.87 -1.81
N SER A 91 22.49 -34.04 -1.43
CA SER A 91 22.47 -34.49 -0.04
C SER A 91 23.35 -33.57 0.79
N LEU A 92 22.86 -33.15 1.96
CA LEU A 92 23.63 -32.37 2.93
C LEU A 92 24.80 -33.22 3.45
N SER A 93 25.88 -32.58 3.88
CA SER A 93 26.91 -33.30 4.64
C SER A 93 26.41 -33.66 6.04
N PRO A 94 26.95 -34.70 6.70
CA PRO A 94 26.57 -35.05 8.07
C PRO A 94 26.71 -33.88 9.07
N GLU A 95 27.68 -33.00 8.86
CA GLU A 95 27.86 -31.79 9.68
C GLU A 95 26.74 -30.77 9.46
N GLN A 96 26.31 -30.58 8.20
CA GLN A 96 25.18 -29.71 7.87
C GLN A 96 23.86 -30.26 8.41
N GLU A 97 23.66 -31.58 8.35
CA GLU A 97 22.48 -32.25 8.91
C GLU A 97 22.41 -32.07 10.44
N ALA A 98 23.53 -32.28 11.14
CA ALA A 98 23.61 -32.08 12.59
C ALA A 98 23.33 -30.61 12.97
N TYR A 99 23.88 -29.66 12.22
CA TYR A 99 23.64 -28.23 12.46
C TYR A 99 22.17 -27.86 12.25
N VAL A 100 21.56 -28.25 11.13
CA VAL A 100 20.14 -28.00 10.85
C VAL A 100 19.24 -28.67 11.91
N ALA A 101 19.58 -29.88 12.35
CA ALA A 101 18.84 -30.55 13.43
C ALA A 101 18.89 -29.73 14.74
N SER A 102 20.06 -29.18 15.09
CA SER A 102 20.20 -28.32 16.27
C SER A 102 19.35 -27.04 16.19
N LEU A 103 19.26 -26.42 15.01
CA LEU A 103 18.42 -25.23 14.79
C LEU A 103 16.93 -25.58 14.90
N LYS A 104 16.50 -26.73 14.34
CA LYS A 104 15.10 -27.20 14.47
C LYS A 104 14.70 -27.44 15.92
N THR A 105 15.61 -27.97 16.75
CA THR A 105 15.37 -28.11 18.19
C THR A 105 15.15 -26.74 18.84
N GLN A 106 15.98 -25.75 18.53
CA GLN A 106 15.83 -24.39 19.07
C GLN A 106 14.53 -23.70 18.62
N VAL A 107 14.13 -23.86 17.35
CA VAL A 107 12.85 -23.35 16.85
C VAL A 107 11.71 -23.95 17.66
N LYS A 108 11.68 -25.28 17.83
CA LYS A 108 10.65 -25.96 18.60
C LYS A 108 10.59 -25.49 20.05
N GLU A 109 11.75 -25.34 20.71
CA GLU A 109 11.83 -24.82 22.08
C GLU A 109 11.29 -23.37 22.21
N LEU A 110 11.50 -22.53 21.19
CA LEU A 110 10.95 -21.18 21.17
C LEU A 110 9.44 -21.20 20.90
N GLU A 111 8.97 -22.00 19.94
CA GLU A 111 7.55 -22.17 19.61
C GLU A 111 6.73 -22.66 20.80
N GLU A 112 7.24 -23.64 21.56
CA GLU A 112 6.59 -24.16 22.77
C GLU A 112 6.46 -23.10 23.88
N ARG A 113 7.28 -22.04 23.85
CA ARG A 113 7.26 -20.93 24.80
C ARG A 113 6.46 -19.73 24.31
N LEU A 114 5.98 -19.75 23.07
CA LEU A 114 5.16 -18.66 22.54
C LEU A 114 3.82 -18.59 23.29
N PRO A 115 3.37 -17.38 23.66
CA PRO A 115 2.02 -17.20 24.17
C PRO A 115 0.99 -17.63 23.13
N ALA A 116 -0.19 -18.07 23.59
CA ALA A 116 -1.31 -18.30 22.70
C ALA A 116 -1.65 -16.99 21.94
N LEU A 117 -1.84 -17.14 20.63
CA LEU A 117 -2.34 -16.05 19.79
C LEU A 117 -3.73 -15.63 20.26
N PRO A 118 -4.09 -14.35 20.14
CA PRO A 118 -5.44 -13.88 20.44
C PRO A 118 -6.47 -14.63 19.61
N ASP A 119 -7.41 -15.29 20.26
CA ASP A 119 -8.54 -15.96 19.64
C ASP A 119 -9.84 -15.15 19.78
N GLU A 120 -10.91 -15.59 19.14
CA GLU A 120 -12.19 -14.87 19.18
C GLU A 120 -12.77 -14.78 20.60
N ALA A 121 -12.50 -15.77 21.45
CA ALA A 121 -12.94 -15.76 22.84
C ALA A 121 -12.23 -14.67 23.63
N MET A 122 -10.91 -14.55 23.48
CA MET A 122 -10.11 -13.48 24.08
C MET A 122 -10.55 -12.10 23.59
N GLU A 123 -10.76 -11.92 22.28
CA GLU A 123 -11.22 -10.64 21.71
C GLU A 123 -12.58 -10.22 22.27
N LYS A 124 -13.47 -11.17 22.54
CA LYS A 124 -14.77 -10.89 23.16
C LYS A 124 -14.64 -10.40 24.61
N ARG A 125 -13.66 -10.89 25.35
CA ARG A 125 -13.46 -10.55 26.78
C ARG A 125 -13.13 -9.08 27.01
N TYR A 126 -12.55 -8.36 26.04
CA TYR A 126 -12.33 -6.92 26.19
C TYR A 126 -13.64 -6.15 26.43
N TRP A 127 -14.74 -6.61 25.82
CA TRP A 127 -16.06 -6.00 25.93
C TRP A 127 -16.78 -6.35 27.24
N ASP A 128 -16.22 -7.23 28.08
CA ASP A 128 -16.70 -7.41 29.46
C ASP A 128 -16.27 -6.22 30.35
N TYR A 129 -15.25 -5.47 29.94
CA TYR A 129 -14.69 -4.33 30.67
C TYR A 129 -15.05 -2.98 30.06
N LEU A 130 -15.75 -2.97 28.93
CA LEU A 130 -16.13 -1.79 28.18
C LEU A 130 -17.42 -2.08 27.41
N ASP A 131 -18.43 -1.19 27.50
CA ASP A 131 -19.63 -1.33 26.68
C ASP A 131 -19.29 -1.17 25.19
N GLY A 132 -19.21 -2.30 24.49
CA GLY A 132 -18.88 -2.34 23.06
C GLY A 132 -19.92 -1.67 22.17
N ARG A 133 -21.20 -1.62 22.58
CA ARG A 133 -22.22 -0.88 21.81
C ARG A 133 -21.98 0.61 21.92
N PHE A 134 -21.86 1.11 23.15
CA PHE A 134 -21.55 2.52 23.42
C PHE A 134 -20.26 2.96 22.72
N PHE A 135 -19.19 2.15 22.79
CA PHE A 135 -17.92 2.45 22.14
C PHE A 135 -18.07 2.59 20.62
N ASN A 136 -18.69 1.59 19.98
CA ASN A 136 -18.85 1.57 18.53
C ASN A 136 -19.80 2.67 18.04
N GLU A 137 -20.94 2.88 18.71
CA GLU A 137 -21.90 3.94 18.38
C GLU A 137 -21.28 5.33 18.49
N THR A 138 -20.47 5.57 19.53
CA THR A 138 -19.74 6.84 19.72
C THR A 138 -18.75 7.06 18.59
N LEU A 139 -17.97 6.05 18.23
CA LEU A 139 -16.98 6.16 17.16
C LEU A 139 -17.65 6.40 15.79
N GLN A 140 -18.73 5.67 15.49
CA GLN A 140 -19.50 5.84 14.26
C GLN A 140 -20.14 7.22 14.17
N HIS A 141 -20.67 7.73 15.28
CA HIS A 141 -21.27 9.05 15.32
C HIS A 141 -20.22 10.15 15.09
N ALA A 142 -19.06 10.05 15.73
CA ALA A 142 -17.94 10.98 15.49
C ALA A 142 -17.49 10.97 14.03
N ALA A 143 -17.40 9.77 13.42
CA ALA A 143 -17.04 9.65 12.00
C ALA A 143 -18.08 10.29 11.08
N ALA A 144 -19.37 10.07 11.33
CA ALA A 144 -20.45 10.68 10.55
C ALA A 144 -20.43 12.22 10.61
N ILE A 145 -20.10 12.80 11.77
CA ILE A 145 -19.91 14.26 11.93
C ILE A 145 -18.74 14.73 11.06
N TRP A 146 -17.62 14.01 11.10
CA TRP A 146 -16.42 14.36 10.34
C TRP A 146 -16.65 14.29 8.83
N ASP A 147 -17.38 13.28 8.36
CA ASP A 147 -17.65 13.03 6.94
C ASP A 147 -18.75 13.94 6.36
N ASN A 148 -19.47 14.69 7.19
CA ASN A 148 -20.53 15.60 6.74
C ASN A 148 -19.96 16.71 5.82
N LYS A 149 -20.14 16.61 4.50
CA LYS A 149 -19.60 17.58 3.53
C LYS A 149 -20.21 18.99 3.63
N GLU A 150 -21.37 19.13 4.26
CA GLU A 150 -22.09 20.40 4.38
C GLU A 150 -21.65 21.22 5.58
N ALA A 151 -21.04 20.58 6.59
CA ALA A 151 -20.54 21.26 7.78
C ALA A 151 -19.15 21.88 7.53
N GLU A 152 -18.91 23.05 8.10
CA GLU A 152 -17.57 23.65 8.08
C GLU A 152 -16.62 22.90 9.02
N THR A 153 -15.32 22.86 8.66
CA THR A 153 -14.26 22.23 9.47
C THR A 153 -14.30 22.61 10.95
N PRO A 154 -14.57 23.87 11.35
CA PRO A 154 -14.64 24.22 12.76
C PRO A 154 -15.74 23.53 13.54
N VAL A 155 -16.91 23.40 12.92
CA VAL A 155 -18.07 22.72 13.52
C VAL A 155 -17.77 21.24 13.67
N LYS A 156 -17.22 20.61 12.62
CA LYS A 156 -16.80 19.21 12.64
C LYS A 156 -15.81 18.91 13.76
N CYS A 157 -14.77 19.74 13.89
CA CYS A 157 -13.73 19.54 14.90
C CYS A 157 -14.31 19.57 16.33
N ARG A 158 -15.20 20.53 16.61
CA ARG A 158 -15.84 20.66 17.92
C ARG A 158 -16.77 19.48 18.20
N GLU A 159 -17.72 19.20 17.31
CA GLU A 159 -18.75 18.18 17.52
C GLU A 159 -18.17 16.76 17.54
N ALA A 160 -17.26 16.43 16.61
CA ALA A 160 -16.58 15.14 16.64
C ALA A 160 -15.67 15.02 17.87
N GLY A 161 -15.03 16.10 18.28
CA GLY A 161 -14.19 16.14 19.47
C GLY A 161 -14.99 15.91 20.77
N GLU A 162 -16.15 16.56 20.90
CA GLU A 162 -17.09 16.33 21.99
C GLU A 162 -17.62 14.90 21.99
N CYS A 163 -17.89 14.34 20.80
CA CYS A 163 -18.33 12.97 20.65
C CYS A 163 -17.25 11.98 21.13
N LEU A 164 -16.02 12.06 20.62
CA LEU A 164 -14.93 11.18 21.02
C LEU A 164 -14.58 11.33 22.51
N SER A 165 -14.69 12.53 23.07
CA SER A 165 -14.44 12.79 24.50
C SER A 165 -15.30 11.93 25.43
N LYS A 166 -16.47 11.46 24.98
CA LYS A 166 -17.36 10.56 25.75
C LYS A 166 -16.72 9.20 26.02
N LEU A 167 -15.72 8.79 25.26
CA LEU A 167 -14.99 7.53 25.47
C LEU A 167 -14.06 7.59 26.68
N LEU A 168 -13.59 8.78 27.08
CA LEU A 168 -12.59 8.93 28.13
C LEU A 168 -13.01 8.30 29.47
N PRO A 169 -14.20 8.59 30.03
CA PRO A 169 -14.58 8.00 31.32
C PRO A 169 -14.69 6.48 31.25
N ALA A 170 -15.23 5.95 30.15
CA ALA A 170 -15.38 4.51 29.96
C ALA A 170 -14.01 3.81 29.93
N LEU A 171 -13.06 4.35 29.17
CA LEU A 171 -11.69 3.83 29.10
C LEU A 171 -10.92 3.97 30.43
N GLN A 172 -11.12 5.06 31.17
CA GLN A 172 -10.49 5.25 32.49
C GLN A 172 -10.97 4.25 33.55
N THR A 173 -12.23 3.80 33.46
CA THR A 173 -12.78 2.80 34.38
C THR A 173 -12.35 1.36 34.03
N MET A 174 -11.81 1.16 32.82
CA MET A 174 -11.41 -0.14 32.33
C MET A 174 -10.20 -0.68 33.11
N ARG A 175 -10.35 -1.86 33.71
CA ARG A 175 -9.28 -2.56 34.43
C ARG A 175 -9.01 -3.92 33.80
N LEU A 176 -8.12 -3.93 32.82
CA LEU A 176 -7.73 -5.16 32.14
C LEU A 176 -6.80 -6.03 33.01
N PRO A 177 -6.99 -7.36 33.03
CA PRO A 177 -6.01 -8.29 33.59
C PRO A 177 -4.75 -8.36 32.71
N ASP A 178 -3.62 -8.78 33.29
CA ASP A 178 -2.31 -8.89 32.61
C ASP A 178 -2.38 -9.64 31.26
N GLU A 179 -3.20 -10.69 31.16
CA GLU A 179 -3.36 -11.48 29.93
C GLU A 179 -4.04 -10.73 28.77
N LEU A 180 -4.77 -9.64 29.07
CA LEU A 180 -5.40 -8.74 28.09
C LEU A 180 -4.58 -7.44 27.91
N MET A 181 -3.49 -7.25 28.65
CA MET A 181 -2.57 -6.12 28.46
C MET A 181 -1.58 -6.46 27.35
N ARG A 182 -2.04 -6.46 26.10
CA ARG A 182 -1.26 -6.88 24.92
C ARG A 182 -1.64 -6.08 23.67
N ASP A 183 -0.65 -5.81 22.84
CA ASP A 183 -0.71 -4.97 21.63
C ASP A 183 -0.90 -5.76 20.32
N ASP A 184 -1.04 -7.08 20.41
CA ASP A 184 -1.29 -8.00 19.28
C ASP A 184 -2.80 -8.25 19.01
N THR A 185 -3.69 -7.44 19.59
CA THR A 185 -5.15 -7.64 19.55
C THR A 185 -5.91 -6.67 18.66
N LYS A 186 -7.10 -7.07 18.21
CA LYS A 186 -8.02 -6.17 17.50
C LYS A 186 -8.45 -5.01 18.38
N PHE A 187 -8.65 -5.25 19.69
CA PHE A 187 -8.96 -4.19 20.64
C PHE A 187 -7.87 -3.10 20.69
N SER A 188 -6.60 -3.48 20.82
CA SER A 188 -5.49 -2.52 20.82
C SER A 188 -5.39 -1.74 19.50
N SER A 189 -5.65 -2.39 18.36
CA SER A 189 -5.75 -1.73 17.05
C SER A 189 -6.89 -0.71 17.00
N LEU A 190 -8.06 -1.02 17.56
CA LEU A 190 -9.19 -0.09 17.64
C LEU A 190 -8.85 1.15 18.50
N LEU A 191 -8.13 0.98 19.61
CA LEU A 191 -7.70 2.11 20.44
C LEU A 191 -6.74 3.04 19.69
N LEU A 192 -5.79 2.48 18.95
CA LEU A 192 -4.89 3.28 18.11
C LEU A 192 -5.65 4.05 17.02
N ARG A 193 -6.75 3.50 16.49
CA ARG A 193 -7.62 4.20 15.54
C ARG A 193 -8.36 5.37 16.18
N VAL A 194 -8.85 5.21 17.42
CA VAL A 194 -9.46 6.32 18.18
C VAL A 194 -8.43 7.43 18.41
N LEU A 195 -7.20 7.07 18.81
CA LEU A 195 -6.09 8.01 18.98
C LEU A 195 -5.76 8.76 17.69
N GLN A 196 -5.66 8.05 16.57
CA GLN A 196 -5.41 8.66 15.25
C GLN A 196 -6.51 9.65 14.89
N PHE A 197 -7.78 9.28 15.08
CA PHE A 197 -8.90 10.17 14.80
C PHE A 197 -8.84 11.42 15.68
N ALA A 198 -8.62 11.27 16.99
CA ALA A 198 -8.48 12.39 17.90
C ALA A 198 -7.33 13.34 17.50
N ARG A 199 -6.19 12.81 17.04
CA ARG A 199 -5.06 13.61 16.53
C ARG A 199 -5.37 14.33 15.22
N ILE A 200 -6.18 13.75 14.33
CA ILE A 200 -6.67 14.43 13.12
C ILE A 200 -7.49 15.65 13.50
N LEU A 201 -8.38 15.52 14.49
CA LEU A 201 -9.16 16.65 15.01
C LEU A 201 -8.25 17.72 15.61
N GLU A 202 -7.26 17.32 16.42
CA GLU A 202 -6.27 18.22 17.02
C GLU A 202 -5.52 19.04 15.96
N GLN A 203 -4.98 18.39 14.95
CA GLN A 203 -4.25 19.06 13.87
C GLN A 203 -5.12 20.02 13.07
N ASN A 204 -6.37 19.66 12.78
CA ASN A 204 -7.29 20.53 12.03
C ASN A 204 -7.79 21.71 12.87
N ALA A 205 -8.02 21.50 14.16
CA ALA A 205 -8.36 22.56 15.09
C ALA A 205 -7.21 23.56 15.25
N GLU A 206 -5.97 23.09 15.33
CA GLU A 206 -4.78 23.94 15.44
C GLU A 206 -4.59 24.81 14.18
N LYS A 207 -4.73 24.22 12.98
CA LYS A 207 -4.72 24.97 11.70
C LYS A 207 -5.81 26.04 11.62
N SER A 208 -6.97 25.75 12.21
CA SER A 208 -8.14 26.62 12.17
C SER A 208 -8.25 27.55 13.39
N LYS A 209 -7.30 27.51 14.32
CA LYS A 209 -7.27 28.26 15.60
C LYS A 209 -8.54 28.06 16.44
N ILE A 210 -8.96 26.81 16.60
CA ILE A 210 -10.16 26.43 17.37
C ILE A 210 -9.74 25.75 18.66
N ASP A 211 -10.44 26.09 19.73
CA ASP A 211 -10.32 25.37 20.99
C ASP A 211 -11.11 24.05 20.95
N LEU A 212 -10.40 22.95 21.20
CA LEU A 212 -10.99 21.63 21.38
C LEU A 212 -11.34 21.37 22.84
N PRO A 213 -12.29 20.44 23.12
CA PRO A 213 -12.60 20.03 24.48
C PRO A 213 -11.36 19.52 25.22
N GLU A 214 -11.16 19.96 26.47
CA GLU A 214 -10.05 19.49 27.33
C GLU A 214 -10.08 17.96 27.53
N ALA A 215 -11.29 17.39 27.57
CA ALA A 215 -11.50 15.94 27.65
C ALA A 215 -10.92 15.20 26.43
N LEU A 216 -10.90 15.79 25.23
CA LEU A 216 -10.31 15.17 24.05
C LEU A 216 -8.78 15.11 24.17
N ARG A 217 -8.14 16.19 24.65
CA ARG A 217 -6.69 16.20 24.89
C ARG A 217 -6.31 15.17 25.95
N THR A 218 -7.11 15.07 27.00
CA THR A 218 -6.94 14.05 28.05
C THR A 218 -7.11 12.64 27.49
N LEU A 219 -8.07 12.42 26.58
CA LEU A 219 -8.25 11.15 25.88
C LEU A 219 -7.02 10.76 25.06
N ILE A 220 -6.44 11.70 24.30
CA ILE A 220 -5.22 11.45 23.50
C ILE A 220 -4.09 10.95 24.41
N VAL A 221 -3.78 11.70 25.47
CA VAL A 221 -2.73 11.35 26.43
C VAL A 221 -3.01 10.02 27.11
N PHE A 222 -4.27 9.77 27.48
CA PHE A 222 -4.66 8.51 28.11
C PHE A 222 -4.46 7.32 27.19
N ILE A 223 -4.90 7.41 25.93
CA ILE A 223 -4.76 6.28 24.98
C ILE A 223 -3.29 6.05 24.64
N ASP A 224 -2.48 7.10 24.50
CA ASP A 224 -1.02 6.95 24.32
C ASP A 224 -0.39 6.17 25.47
N ASP A 225 -0.62 6.58 26.73
CA ASP A 225 -0.12 5.87 27.92
C ASP A 225 -0.66 4.43 27.99
N PHE A 226 -1.94 4.24 27.67
CA PHE A 226 -2.56 2.93 27.71
C PHE A 226 -1.99 1.99 26.64
N ALA A 227 -1.71 2.50 25.44
CA ALA A 227 -1.03 1.76 24.38
C ALA A 227 0.39 1.37 24.79
N ASP A 228 1.15 2.27 25.41
CA ASP A 228 2.48 1.96 25.96
C ASP A 228 2.42 0.87 27.02
N ARG A 229 1.41 0.89 27.89
CA ARG A 229 1.18 -0.19 28.88
C ARG A 229 0.79 -1.51 28.23
N MET A 230 -0.01 -1.51 27.16
CA MET A 230 -0.33 -2.73 26.40
C MET A 230 0.92 -3.30 25.71
N ILE A 231 1.78 -2.46 25.15
CA ILE A 231 3.07 -2.88 24.56
C ILE A 231 3.98 -3.46 25.66
N ALA A 232 4.04 -2.84 26.84
CA ALA A 232 4.83 -3.37 27.95
C ALA A 232 4.31 -4.74 28.44
N GLY A 233 2.99 -4.91 28.52
CA GLY A 233 2.37 -6.19 28.85
C GLY A 233 2.59 -7.25 27.79
N GLY A 234 2.48 -6.89 26.50
CA GLY A 234 2.85 -7.74 25.36
C GLY A 234 4.30 -8.19 25.45
N ASN A 235 5.25 -7.26 25.63
CA ASN A 235 6.66 -7.57 25.81
C ASN A 235 6.91 -8.56 26.96
N LYS A 236 6.27 -8.35 28.11
CA LYS A 236 6.35 -9.27 29.26
C LYS A 236 5.81 -10.67 28.90
N LEU A 237 4.70 -10.73 28.19
CA LEU A 237 4.09 -11.98 27.73
C LEU A 237 5.03 -12.75 26.78
N PHE A 238 5.66 -12.05 25.85
CA PHE A 238 6.63 -12.62 24.90
C PHE A 238 8.04 -12.79 25.51
N GLY A 239 8.23 -12.50 26.79
CA GLY A 239 9.52 -12.66 27.49
C GLY A 239 10.63 -11.70 27.03
N ILE A 240 10.26 -10.53 26.50
CA ILE A 240 11.17 -9.48 26.07
C ILE A 240 11.58 -8.64 27.30
N GLU A 241 12.86 -8.64 27.64
CA GLU A 241 13.38 -8.06 28.91
C GLU A 241 13.13 -6.55 29.01
N ARG A 242 13.29 -5.83 27.90
CA ARG A 242 13.01 -4.39 27.78
C ARG A 242 12.87 -4.00 26.31
N ARG A 243 12.36 -2.80 26.06
CA ARG A 243 12.37 -2.21 24.72
C ARG A 243 13.80 -1.91 24.29
N MET A 244 14.08 -2.18 23.01
CA MET A 244 15.31 -1.74 22.36
C MET A 244 15.33 -0.21 22.24
N THR A 245 16.49 0.39 22.40
CA THR A 245 16.73 1.78 21.98
C THR A 245 16.67 1.87 20.45
N VAL A 246 16.43 3.07 19.91
CA VAL A 246 16.43 3.30 18.47
C VAL A 246 17.74 2.83 17.82
N ALA A 247 18.88 3.08 18.48
CA ALA A 247 20.19 2.66 17.98
C ALA A 247 20.33 1.13 17.96
N GLU A 248 19.91 0.43 19.01
CA GLU A 248 19.92 -1.03 19.06
C GLU A 248 19.03 -1.62 17.97
N HIS A 249 17.83 -1.04 17.77
CA HIS A 249 16.89 -1.51 16.76
C HIS A 249 17.46 -1.31 15.34
N ASN A 250 17.99 -0.13 15.04
CA ASN A 250 18.61 0.15 13.74
C ASN A 250 19.81 -0.78 13.48
N ALA A 251 20.65 -1.03 14.48
CA ALA A 251 21.76 -1.96 14.35
C ALA A 251 21.30 -3.40 14.07
N ALA A 252 20.21 -3.85 14.69
CA ALA A 252 19.63 -5.16 14.40
C ALA A 252 19.06 -5.24 12.97
N MET A 253 18.37 -4.19 12.51
CA MET A 253 17.85 -4.11 11.14
C MET A 253 18.96 -4.09 10.08
N GLU A 254 20.03 -3.33 10.31
CA GLU A 254 21.21 -3.32 9.43
C GLU A 254 21.87 -4.70 9.38
N LEU A 255 22.04 -5.33 10.54
CA LEU A 255 22.63 -6.66 10.66
C LEU A 255 21.79 -7.73 9.95
N GLU A 256 20.45 -7.65 10.07
CA GLU A 256 19.51 -8.52 9.35
C GLU A 256 19.61 -8.29 7.83
N GLY A 257 19.65 -7.02 7.40
CA GLY A 257 19.82 -6.65 6.00
C GLY A 257 21.09 -7.25 5.39
N GLU A 258 22.22 -7.13 6.08
CA GLU A 258 23.50 -7.73 5.69
C GLU A 258 23.44 -9.27 5.71
N ALA A 259 22.81 -9.86 6.72
CA ALA A 259 22.68 -11.31 6.85
C ALA A 259 21.81 -11.94 5.75
N LEU A 260 20.79 -11.24 5.27
CA LEU A 260 19.82 -11.74 4.29
C LEU A 260 20.17 -11.34 2.84
N TYR A 261 20.65 -10.12 2.62
CA TYR A 261 20.82 -9.53 1.29
C TYR A 261 22.27 -9.13 0.98
N GLY A 262 23.16 -9.11 1.97
CA GLY A 262 24.58 -8.83 1.77
C GLY A 262 25.27 -9.85 0.86
N ASP A 263 26.37 -9.42 0.25
CA ASP A 263 27.25 -10.23 -0.60
C ASP A 263 28.27 -11.06 0.22
N LYS A 264 28.13 -11.06 1.54
CA LYS A 264 29.01 -11.75 2.48
C LYS A 264 28.97 -13.28 2.33
N PRO A 265 30.06 -13.98 2.64
CA PRO A 265 30.11 -15.44 2.66
C PRO A 265 29.05 -16.06 3.59
N VAL A 266 28.56 -17.27 3.25
CA VAL A 266 27.55 -17.99 4.03
C VAL A 266 27.94 -18.10 5.51
N LYS A 267 29.21 -18.41 5.80
CA LYS A 267 29.70 -18.54 7.18
C LYS A 267 29.54 -17.23 7.97
N GLU A 268 29.86 -16.10 7.36
CA GLU A 268 29.71 -14.78 8.02
C GLU A 268 28.24 -14.44 8.23
N ARG A 269 27.39 -14.72 7.23
CA ARG A 269 25.96 -14.50 7.32
C ARG A 269 25.30 -15.35 8.41
N LEU A 270 25.76 -16.58 8.61
CA LEU A 270 25.30 -17.44 9.71
C LEU A 270 25.67 -16.86 11.08
N VAL A 271 26.86 -16.26 11.24
CA VAL A 271 27.26 -15.58 12.47
C VAL A 271 26.39 -14.34 12.74
N MET A 272 26.02 -13.61 11.68
CA MET A 272 25.11 -12.46 11.82
C MET A 272 23.71 -12.89 12.26
N LEU A 273 23.14 -13.90 11.60
CA LEU A 273 21.86 -14.48 12.04
C LEU A 273 21.97 -15.00 13.48
N GLN A 274 23.11 -15.59 13.86
CA GLN A 274 23.32 -16.07 15.23
C GLN A 274 23.23 -14.96 16.26
N THR A 275 23.89 -13.85 15.97
CA THR A 275 23.85 -12.66 16.80
C THR A 275 22.42 -12.14 16.97
N LEU A 276 21.59 -12.24 15.92
CA LEU A 276 20.19 -11.86 15.97
C LEU A 276 19.36 -12.84 16.80
N TRP A 277 19.36 -14.16 16.53
CA TRP A 277 18.49 -15.07 17.29
C TRP A 277 18.90 -15.26 18.76
N GLU A 278 20.15 -14.95 19.12
CA GLU A 278 20.62 -14.91 20.51
C GLU A 278 20.23 -13.62 21.24
N ASN A 279 19.86 -12.57 20.51
CA ASN A 279 19.42 -11.29 21.08
C ASN A 279 18.04 -11.44 21.74
N ARG A 280 18.00 -11.42 23.08
CA ARG A 280 16.77 -11.54 23.88
C ARG A 280 15.87 -10.31 23.83
N LEU A 281 16.34 -9.21 23.26
CA LEU A 281 15.52 -8.02 23.03
C LEU A 281 14.72 -8.10 21.73
N LEU A 282 15.05 -9.05 20.83
CA LEU A 282 14.23 -9.32 19.65
C LEU A 282 13.01 -10.18 20.02
N PRO A 283 11.85 -9.90 19.42
CA PRO A 283 10.66 -10.74 19.57
C PRO A 283 10.97 -12.22 19.25
N PRO A 284 10.43 -13.18 20.02
CA PRO A 284 10.64 -14.61 19.78
C PRO A 284 10.33 -15.05 18.34
N LEU A 285 9.32 -14.46 17.70
CA LEU A 285 8.97 -14.74 16.30
C LEU A 285 10.07 -14.31 15.32
N GLU A 286 10.71 -13.17 15.54
CA GLU A 286 11.83 -12.70 14.71
C GLU A 286 13.08 -13.56 14.91
N ARG A 287 13.29 -14.06 16.14
CA ARG A 287 14.37 -15.00 16.45
C ARG A 287 14.15 -16.35 15.77
N ILE A 288 12.90 -16.84 15.74
CA ILE A 288 12.52 -18.03 14.97
C ILE A 288 12.79 -17.81 13.48
N GLU A 289 12.39 -16.67 12.92
CA GLU A 289 12.66 -16.31 11.53
C GLU A 289 14.17 -16.33 11.22
N CYS A 290 15.01 -15.77 12.10
CA CYS A 290 16.47 -15.82 11.97
C CYS A 290 17.01 -17.27 11.94
N LEU A 291 16.51 -18.15 12.81
CA LEU A 291 16.86 -19.57 12.83
C LEU A 291 16.44 -20.26 11.52
N GLU A 292 15.23 -19.97 11.03
CA GLU A 292 14.73 -20.54 9.79
C GLU A 292 15.55 -20.10 8.58
N LYS A 293 15.92 -18.82 8.50
CA LYS A 293 16.82 -18.30 7.46
C LYS A 293 18.20 -18.93 7.55
N ALA A 294 18.70 -19.23 8.74
CA ALA A 294 19.97 -19.93 8.92
C ALA A 294 19.90 -21.37 8.39
N MET A 295 18.79 -22.09 8.66
CA MET A 295 18.54 -23.40 8.03
C MET A 295 18.50 -23.26 6.51
N GLU A 296 17.80 -22.27 5.96
CA GLU A 296 17.76 -22.08 4.51
C GLU A 296 19.13 -21.81 3.89
N LEU A 297 20.01 -21.08 4.59
CA LEU A 297 21.38 -20.81 4.12
C LEU A 297 22.22 -22.08 4.08
N VAL A 298 22.04 -22.99 5.05
CA VAL A 298 22.75 -24.28 5.11
C VAL A 298 22.14 -25.32 4.17
N GLU A 299 20.82 -25.34 4.05
CA GLU A 299 20.06 -26.29 3.22
C GLU A 299 20.09 -25.94 1.72
N LYS A 300 20.54 -24.74 1.32
CA LYS A 300 20.48 -24.31 -0.08
C LYS A 300 21.45 -25.09 -0.99
N PRO A 301 20.94 -25.81 -2.02
CA PRO A 301 21.72 -26.13 -3.21
C PRO A 301 21.92 -24.85 -4.05
N VAL A 302 23.01 -24.82 -4.84
CA VAL A 302 23.38 -23.82 -5.86
C VAL A 302 22.17 -23.02 -6.38
N ARG A 303 22.12 -21.72 -6.05
CA ARG A 303 21.16 -20.70 -6.55
C ARG A 303 19.71 -21.21 -6.69
N LYS A 304 18.90 -21.08 -5.63
CA LYS A 304 17.44 -20.96 -5.81
C LYS A 304 17.19 -19.77 -6.75
N ARG A 305 16.78 -20.02 -8.01
CA ARG A 305 15.95 -19.03 -8.71
C ARG A 305 14.68 -18.89 -7.86
N PRO A 306 14.18 -17.67 -7.59
CA PRO A 306 12.98 -17.49 -6.80
C PRO A 306 11.87 -18.40 -7.36
N GLU A 307 11.19 -19.12 -6.48
CA GLU A 307 9.94 -19.80 -6.83
C GLU A 307 8.96 -18.69 -7.20
N ILE A 308 8.77 -18.47 -8.50
CA ILE A 308 7.83 -17.47 -9.00
C ILE A 308 6.44 -17.99 -8.66
N MET A 309 5.76 -17.37 -7.69
CA MET A 309 4.32 -17.61 -7.50
C MET A 309 3.63 -17.29 -8.82
N PRO A 310 2.95 -18.26 -9.45
CA PRO A 310 2.24 -18.01 -10.68
C PRO A 310 1.14 -16.99 -10.43
N CYS A 311 1.06 -15.96 -11.28
CA CYS A 311 -0.05 -15.01 -11.22
C CYS A 311 -1.36 -15.77 -11.53
N PRO A 312 -2.39 -15.69 -10.67
CA PRO A 312 -3.64 -16.42 -10.88
C PRO A 312 -4.34 -16.06 -12.20
N HIS A 313 -4.12 -14.85 -12.70
CA HIS A 313 -4.69 -14.36 -13.96
C HIS A 313 -3.64 -14.19 -15.09
N ASP A 314 -2.54 -14.97 -15.13
CA ASP A 314 -1.46 -14.80 -16.13
C ASP A 314 -1.95 -14.74 -17.59
N ALA A 315 -2.83 -15.66 -18.00
CA ALA A 315 -3.34 -15.70 -19.37
C ALA A 315 -4.20 -14.46 -19.70
N LEU A 316 -5.04 -14.04 -18.75
CA LEU A 316 -5.90 -12.86 -18.88
C LEU A 316 -5.06 -11.59 -18.92
N ILE A 317 -4.11 -11.41 -18.00
CA ILE A 317 -3.20 -10.26 -17.99
C ILE A 317 -2.45 -10.18 -19.33
N ARG A 318 -1.97 -11.29 -19.89
CA ARG A 318 -1.30 -11.28 -21.20
C ARG A 318 -2.21 -10.82 -22.33
N LYS A 319 -3.50 -11.16 -22.28
CA LYS A 319 -4.51 -10.69 -23.23
C LYS A 319 -4.68 -9.17 -23.14
N HIS A 320 -4.80 -8.63 -21.92
CA HIS A 320 -4.87 -7.18 -21.69
C HIS A 320 -3.60 -6.44 -22.10
N LEU A 321 -2.41 -6.98 -21.79
CA LEU A 321 -1.15 -6.38 -22.21
C LEU A 321 -1.03 -6.31 -23.75
N ALA A 322 -1.54 -7.31 -24.46
CA ALA A 322 -1.59 -7.27 -25.92
C ALA A 322 -2.56 -6.18 -26.43
N ALA A 323 -3.72 -6.02 -25.79
CA ALA A 323 -4.68 -4.96 -26.12
C ALA A 323 -4.09 -3.56 -25.87
N ILE A 324 -3.49 -3.34 -24.69
CA ILE A 324 -2.77 -2.09 -24.34
C ILE A 324 -1.70 -1.77 -25.38
N GLY A 325 -0.90 -2.77 -25.79
CA GLY A 325 0.08 -2.60 -26.87
C GLY A 325 -0.54 -2.24 -28.22
N GLY A 326 -1.75 -2.72 -28.52
CA GLY A 326 -2.53 -2.30 -29.68
C GLY A 326 -2.96 -0.83 -29.59
N TYR A 327 -3.48 -0.42 -28.44
CA TYR A 327 -3.96 0.94 -28.19
C TYR A 327 -2.86 1.99 -28.22
N VAL A 328 -1.72 1.69 -27.59
CA VAL A 328 -0.53 2.56 -27.66
C VAL A 328 -0.02 2.70 -29.09
N ARG A 329 0.01 1.62 -29.88
CA ARG A 329 0.39 1.70 -31.30
C ARG A 329 -0.59 2.55 -32.11
N ALA A 330 -1.89 2.47 -31.83
CA ALA A 330 -2.88 3.31 -32.49
C ALA A 330 -2.63 4.80 -32.18
N LEU A 331 -2.36 5.13 -30.91
CA LEU A 331 -1.99 6.48 -30.49
C LEU A 331 -0.70 6.97 -31.18
N GLU A 332 0.32 6.10 -31.27
CA GLU A 332 1.56 6.43 -31.98
C GLU A 332 1.32 6.68 -33.47
N ASN A 333 0.46 5.88 -34.11
CA ASN A 333 0.11 6.00 -35.53
C ASN A 333 -0.73 7.25 -35.84
N GLU A 334 -1.62 7.68 -34.93
CA GLU A 334 -2.33 8.96 -35.05
C GLU A 334 -1.33 10.14 -35.07
N GLY A 335 -0.29 10.05 -34.26
CA GLY A 335 0.86 10.95 -34.32
C GLY A 335 0.69 12.24 -33.50
N GLU A 336 1.83 12.74 -33.01
CA GLU A 336 1.92 13.87 -32.08
C GLU A 336 1.28 15.15 -32.63
N ALA A 337 1.49 15.45 -33.92
CA ALA A 337 1.01 16.70 -34.52
C ALA A 337 -0.52 16.79 -34.53
N ILE A 338 -1.20 15.66 -34.78
CA ILE A 338 -2.68 15.59 -34.75
C ILE A 338 -3.18 15.85 -33.34
N TRP A 339 -2.56 15.21 -32.35
CA TRP A 339 -2.96 15.37 -30.94
C TRP A 339 -2.71 16.78 -30.41
N ARG A 340 -1.56 17.38 -30.70
CA ARG A 340 -1.27 18.78 -30.34
C ARG A 340 -2.28 19.76 -30.91
N ARG A 341 -2.61 19.61 -32.20
CA ARG A 341 -3.61 20.47 -32.85
C ARG A 341 -4.98 20.27 -32.24
N ARG A 342 -5.40 19.01 -32.04
CA ARG A 342 -6.67 18.67 -31.40
C ARG A 342 -6.80 19.29 -30.02
N MET A 343 -5.75 19.21 -29.18
CA MET A 343 -5.72 19.86 -27.88
C MET A 343 -5.84 21.38 -28.00
N ALA A 344 -5.04 22.00 -28.87
CA ALA A 344 -5.05 23.45 -29.08
C ALA A 344 -6.41 23.96 -29.55
N GLU A 345 -7.03 23.32 -30.54
CA GLU A 345 -8.35 23.69 -31.07
C GLU A 345 -9.45 23.67 -29.98
N ASN A 346 -9.41 22.68 -29.09
CA ASN A 346 -10.39 22.56 -28.01
C ASN A 346 -10.11 23.51 -26.82
N MET A 347 -8.89 24.04 -26.71
CA MET A 347 -8.44 24.84 -25.57
C MET A 347 -8.25 26.32 -25.91
N ILE A 348 -8.34 26.70 -27.19
CA ILE A 348 -7.95 28.05 -27.66
C ILE A 348 -8.83 29.16 -27.07
N GLU A 349 -10.12 28.89 -26.87
CA GLU A 349 -11.05 29.84 -26.27
C GLU A 349 -10.71 30.07 -24.79
N SER A 350 -10.55 28.99 -24.01
CA SER A 350 -10.12 29.03 -22.62
C SER A 350 -8.77 29.73 -22.47
N LEU A 351 -7.81 29.41 -23.34
CA LEU A 351 -6.50 30.04 -23.36
C LEU A 351 -6.59 31.55 -23.59
N SER A 352 -7.44 31.99 -24.51
CA SER A 352 -7.59 33.43 -24.83
C SER A 352 -8.10 34.21 -23.61
N VAL A 353 -9.08 33.66 -22.88
CA VAL A 353 -9.59 34.25 -21.63
C VAL A 353 -8.49 34.39 -20.58
N TRP A 354 -7.66 33.35 -20.40
CA TRP A 354 -6.54 33.37 -19.47
C TRP A 354 -5.43 34.35 -19.87
N ARG A 355 -5.12 34.46 -21.15
CA ARG A 355 -4.07 35.37 -21.64
C ARG A 355 -4.50 36.82 -21.58
N GLU A 356 -5.77 37.12 -21.86
CA GLU A 356 -6.35 38.45 -21.68
C GLU A 356 -6.31 38.88 -20.21
N SER A 357 -6.65 37.99 -19.26
CA SER A 357 -6.57 38.31 -17.83
C SER A 357 -5.13 38.51 -17.34
N ALA A 358 -4.16 37.87 -17.99
CA ALA A 358 -2.73 37.99 -17.70
C ALA A 358 -1.99 39.09 -18.51
N ASP A 359 -2.71 39.91 -19.29
CA ASP A 359 -2.15 40.94 -20.19
C ASP A 359 -1.09 40.39 -21.17
N LYS A 360 -1.33 39.17 -21.68
CA LYS A 360 -0.48 38.49 -22.66
C LYS A 360 -1.14 38.47 -24.04
N PRO A 361 -0.39 38.57 -25.15
CA PRO A 361 -0.95 38.49 -26.49
C PRO A 361 -1.53 37.10 -26.76
N ASN A 362 -2.70 37.03 -27.39
CA ASN A 362 -3.32 35.76 -27.80
C ASN A 362 -2.43 34.99 -28.78
N LEU A 363 -2.52 33.65 -28.75
CA LEU A 363 -1.79 32.75 -29.64
C LEU A 363 -2.69 32.24 -30.75
N SER A 364 -2.11 31.93 -31.91
CA SER A 364 -2.80 31.11 -32.92
C SER A 364 -2.90 29.65 -32.45
N VAL A 365 -3.80 28.88 -33.07
CA VAL A 365 -3.91 27.43 -32.81
C VAL A 365 -2.58 26.74 -33.12
N GLU A 366 -1.91 27.12 -34.21
CA GLU A 366 -0.62 26.58 -34.63
C GLU A 366 0.48 26.89 -33.61
N ASP A 367 0.57 28.14 -33.16
CA ASP A 367 1.59 28.56 -32.19
C ASP A 367 1.38 27.85 -30.86
N PHE A 368 0.13 27.74 -30.39
CA PHE A 368 -0.18 27.04 -29.16
C PHE A 368 0.11 25.54 -29.28
N ALA A 369 -0.37 24.88 -30.33
CA ALA A 369 -0.12 23.47 -30.60
C ALA A 369 1.39 23.13 -30.64
N SER A 370 2.24 24.04 -31.14
CA SER A 370 3.69 23.82 -31.19
C SER A 370 4.35 23.67 -29.81
N GLN A 371 3.71 24.21 -28.78
CA GLN A 371 4.21 24.25 -27.41
C GLN A 371 3.65 23.13 -26.53
N ILE A 372 2.51 22.55 -26.91
CA ILE A 372 1.87 21.44 -26.18
C ILE A 372 2.75 20.18 -26.25
N TYR A 373 2.89 19.45 -25.16
CA TYR A 373 3.54 18.14 -25.10
C TYR A 373 2.79 17.20 -24.16
N LEU A 374 2.84 15.89 -24.47
CA LEU A 374 2.29 14.86 -23.60
C LEU A 374 3.22 14.65 -22.40
N GLN A 375 2.65 14.74 -21.20
CA GLN A 375 3.36 14.53 -19.94
C GLN A 375 3.19 13.09 -19.46
N SER A 376 1.95 12.62 -19.43
CA SER A 376 1.64 11.25 -18.99
C SER A 376 0.47 10.64 -19.76
N LEU A 377 0.45 9.31 -19.78
CA LEU A 377 -0.59 8.47 -20.35
C LEU A 377 -0.98 7.42 -19.32
N HIS A 378 -2.25 7.39 -18.96
CA HIS A 378 -2.83 6.31 -18.18
C HIS A 378 -3.82 5.51 -19.04
N ILE A 379 -3.76 4.17 -18.94
CA ILE A 379 -4.70 3.28 -19.67
C ILE A 379 -5.39 2.35 -18.68
N GLU A 380 -6.72 2.35 -18.70
CA GLU A 380 -7.53 1.37 -18.00
C GLU A 380 -8.11 0.40 -19.02
N THR A 381 -8.09 -0.90 -18.71
CA THR A 381 -8.71 -1.93 -19.55
C THR A 381 -9.66 -2.77 -18.72
N GLU A 382 -10.83 -3.06 -19.30
CA GLU A 382 -11.89 -3.84 -18.65
C GLU A 382 -12.34 -4.95 -19.59
N GLU A 383 -12.39 -6.18 -19.08
CA GLU A 383 -12.94 -7.31 -19.84
C GLU A 383 -14.44 -7.45 -19.61
N GLN A 384 -15.20 -7.44 -20.70
CA GLN A 384 -16.64 -7.64 -20.70
C GLN A 384 -17.00 -9.13 -20.67
N GLU A 385 -18.27 -9.45 -20.40
CA GLU A 385 -18.77 -10.84 -20.31
C GLU A 385 -18.55 -11.65 -21.60
N ASP A 386 -18.54 -11.00 -22.76
CA ASP A 386 -18.27 -11.63 -24.06
C ASP A 386 -16.78 -11.85 -24.35
N GLY A 387 -15.91 -11.47 -23.40
CA GLY A 387 -14.46 -11.54 -23.53
C GLY A 387 -13.86 -10.44 -24.41
N SER A 388 -14.62 -9.42 -24.83
CA SER A 388 -14.04 -8.22 -25.43
C SER A 388 -13.31 -7.39 -24.37
N ILE A 389 -12.26 -6.66 -24.80
CA ILE A 389 -11.54 -5.74 -23.92
C ILE A 389 -11.90 -4.33 -24.35
N HIS A 390 -12.56 -3.63 -23.45
CA HIS A 390 -12.80 -2.20 -23.54
C HIS A 390 -11.65 -1.45 -22.90
N TYR A 391 -11.43 -0.22 -23.34
CA TYR A 391 -10.38 0.60 -22.77
C TYR A 391 -10.73 2.06 -22.65
N LYS A 392 -10.07 2.67 -21.67
CA LYS A 392 -10.07 4.09 -21.40
C LYS A 392 -8.63 4.59 -21.40
N GLN A 393 -8.33 5.64 -22.16
CA GLN A 393 -7.04 6.33 -22.10
C GLN A 393 -7.26 7.72 -21.56
N GLU A 394 -6.43 8.08 -20.60
CA GLU A 394 -6.34 9.41 -20.03
C GLU A 394 -4.99 9.99 -20.45
N LEU A 395 -5.03 11.04 -21.26
CA LEU A 395 -3.85 11.73 -21.76
C LEU A 395 -3.73 13.07 -21.06
N PHE A 396 -2.56 13.33 -20.48
CA PHE A 396 -2.28 14.55 -19.75
C PHE A 396 -1.22 15.35 -20.49
N PHE A 397 -1.56 16.57 -20.87
CA PHE A 397 -0.73 17.47 -21.64
C PHE A 397 -0.40 18.73 -20.84
N GLN A 398 0.78 19.27 -21.11
CA GLN A 398 1.21 20.58 -20.65
C GLN A 398 1.72 21.38 -21.85
N ASP A 399 1.82 22.70 -21.70
CA ASP A 399 2.52 23.57 -22.62
C ASP A 399 3.78 24.15 -21.98
N LYS A 400 4.71 24.63 -22.81
CA LYS A 400 6.00 25.15 -22.33
C LYS A 400 5.89 26.47 -21.59
N ASP A 401 4.86 27.25 -21.88
CA ASP A 401 4.68 28.60 -21.36
C ASP A 401 3.86 28.61 -20.06
N ASP A 402 3.48 27.43 -19.58
CA ASP A 402 2.60 27.23 -18.43
C ASP A 402 1.34 28.11 -18.53
N SER A 403 0.69 28.01 -19.69
CA SER A 403 -0.35 28.97 -20.09
C SER A 403 -1.59 28.94 -19.20
N PHE A 404 -1.73 27.91 -18.38
CA PHE A 404 -2.82 27.73 -17.42
C PHE A 404 -2.32 27.64 -15.98
N ASP A 405 -1.21 28.29 -15.62
CA ASP A 405 -0.76 28.44 -14.22
C ASP A 405 -0.70 27.12 -13.43
N GLY A 406 -0.12 26.09 -14.04
CA GLY A 406 0.02 24.75 -13.46
C GLY A 406 -1.15 23.79 -13.72
N HIS A 407 -2.27 24.24 -14.29
CA HIS A 407 -3.38 23.36 -14.66
C HIS A 407 -3.01 22.45 -15.86
N VAL A 408 -3.40 21.18 -15.76
CA VAL A 408 -3.07 20.17 -16.76
C VAL A 408 -4.20 20.05 -17.77
N MET A 409 -3.86 20.08 -19.06
CA MET A 409 -4.80 19.78 -20.13
C MET A 409 -5.04 18.27 -20.19
N TYR A 410 -6.29 17.85 -20.24
CA TYR A 410 -6.68 16.46 -20.16
C TYR A 410 -7.51 16.04 -21.37
N ALA A 411 -7.28 14.82 -21.86
CA ALA A 411 -8.12 14.18 -22.85
C ALA A 411 -8.49 12.75 -22.43
N LEU A 412 -9.77 12.42 -22.60
CA LEU A 412 -10.33 11.11 -22.34
C LEU A 412 -10.70 10.43 -23.66
N VAL A 413 -10.10 9.26 -23.91
CA VAL A 413 -10.46 8.39 -25.04
C VAL A 413 -11.11 7.14 -24.49
N LYS A 414 -12.27 6.76 -25.03
CA LYS A 414 -12.90 5.46 -24.78
C LYS A 414 -13.10 4.75 -26.10
N ASP A 415 -12.55 3.55 -26.24
CA ASP A 415 -12.70 2.69 -27.42
C ASP A 415 -12.49 3.45 -28.74
N HIS A 416 -11.32 4.07 -28.88
CA HIS A 416 -10.87 4.87 -30.03
C HIS A 416 -11.64 6.17 -30.27
N THR A 417 -12.58 6.52 -29.39
CA THR A 417 -13.37 7.75 -29.50
C THR A 417 -12.96 8.73 -28.42
N VAL A 418 -12.56 9.95 -28.83
CA VAL A 418 -12.36 11.06 -27.90
C VAL A 418 -13.71 11.43 -27.29
N LYS A 419 -13.82 11.37 -25.96
CA LYS A 419 -15.04 11.68 -25.21
C LYS A 419 -15.00 13.07 -24.60
N GLU A 420 -13.82 13.50 -24.18
CA GLU A 420 -13.66 14.75 -23.45
C GLU A 420 -12.26 15.31 -23.71
N ILE A 421 -12.18 16.63 -23.84
CA ILE A 421 -10.95 17.42 -23.76
C ILE A 421 -11.27 18.60 -22.85
N THR A 422 -10.63 18.68 -21.68
CA THR A 422 -10.90 19.70 -20.65
C THR A 422 -9.63 20.11 -19.90
N LEU A 423 -9.71 21.15 -19.07
CA LEU A 423 -8.66 21.51 -18.10
C LEU A 423 -8.98 20.84 -16.76
N MET A 424 -7.97 20.20 -16.17
CA MET A 424 -8.05 19.65 -14.82
C MET A 424 -7.63 20.72 -13.81
N GLY A 425 -8.57 21.15 -12.98
CA GLY A 425 -8.40 22.17 -11.95
C GLY A 425 -9.40 22.01 -10.81
#